data_AF-A0A177EGZ4-F1
#
_entry.id   AF-A0A177EGZ4-F1
#
_cell.length_a   1.000
_cell.length_b   1.000
_cell.length_c   1.000
_cell.angle_alpha   90.00
_cell.angle_beta   90.00
_cell.angle_gamma   90.00
#
_symmetry.space_group_name_H-M   'P 1'
#
loop_
_entity.id
_entity.type
_entity.pdbx_description
1 polymer ?
#
loop_
_entity_poly.entity_id
_entity_poly.type
_entity_poly.pdbx_seq_one_letter_code
_entity_poly.pdbx_strand_id
1 'polypeptide(L)'
;MGLVLGRRSSVREVIQALETTIEHKQKEIKRAKHTSKRLIGFLSKTAILLNLLSVAVVWVCKEAMSFKTLIKGFGAVVALDLSMVVLGGLISRVYGYRVSAKTRALEALKTKQRKNIEDLKRETKYYETHGIIEKYERPVFQEEEPEEDVVEKIVSFI
;
A
#
# COMPACT_ATOMS: atom_id res chain seq x y z
N MET A 1 4.32 -24.81 26.60
CA MET A 1 4.95 -24.45 25.30
C MET A 1 3.96 -24.07 24.17
N GLY A 2 2.65 -24.34 24.26
CA GLY A 2 1.69 -24.07 23.15
C GLY A 2 1.26 -22.60 22.93
N LEU A 3 1.31 -21.73 23.93
CA LEU A 3 0.82 -20.34 23.83
C LEU A 3 1.72 -19.41 22.99
N VAL A 4 3.03 -19.68 22.93
CA VAL A 4 3.99 -18.82 22.22
C VAL A 4 3.94 -19.05 20.71
N LEU A 5 3.65 -20.28 20.28
CA LEU A 5 3.49 -20.63 18.86
C LEU A 5 2.22 -20.01 18.25
N GLY A 6 1.10 -20.01 18.99
CA GLY A 6 -0.14 -19.36 18.57
C GLY A 6 0.00 -17.85 18.37
N ARG A 7 0.75 -17.17 19.26
CA ARG A 7 1.01 -15.73 19.16
C ARG A 7 1.91 -15.36 17.97
N ARG A 8 2.89 -16.22 17.62
CA ARG A 8 3.74 -16.02 16.43
C ARG A 8 2.97 -16.22 15.12
N SER A 9 2.03 -17.17 15.06
CA SER A 9 1.14 -17.36 13.91
C SER A 9 0.22 -16.15 13.72
N SER A 10 -0.40 -15.66 14.79
CA SER A 10 -1.32 -14.50 14.70
C SER A 10 -0.60 -13.22 14.28
N VAL A 11 0.63 -13.01 14.74
CA VAL A 11 1.44 -11.85 14.35
C VAL A 11 1.84 -11.92 12.87
N ARG A 12 2.23 -13.11 12.40
CA ARG A 12 2.57 -13.32 10.99
C ARG A 12 1.38 -13.04 10.09
N GLU A 13 0.18 -13.48 10.48
CA GLU A 13 -1.08 -13.18 9.78
C GLU A 13 -1.37 -11.67 9.74
N VAL A 14 -1.17 -10.95 10.85
CA VAL A 14 -1.33 -9.49 10.89
C VAL A 14 -0.35 -8.79 9.95
N ILE A 15 0.91 -9.23 9.91
CA ILE A 15 1.92 -8.66 9.00
C ILE A 15 1.52 -8.91 7.53
N GLN A 16 1.06 -10.12 7.20
CA GLN A 16 0.61 -10.49 5.86
C GLN A 16 -0.64 -9.71 5.43
N ALA A 17 -1.60 -9.50 6.34
CA ALA A 17 -2.79 -8.69 6.10
C ALA A 17 -2.44 -7.20 5.85
N LEU A 18 -1.43 -6.67 6.56
CA LEU A 18 -0.93 -5.32 6.32
C LEU A 18 -0.20 -5.21 4.97
N GLU A 19 0.60 -6.21 4.59
CA GLU A 19 1.35 -6.23 3.34
C GLU A 19 0.42 -6.28 2.12
N THR A 20 -0.60 -7.14 2.16
CA THR A 20 -1.66 -7.20 1.13
C THR A 20 -2.45 -5.89 1.03
N THR A 21 -2.74 -5.25 2.17
CA THR A 21 -3.40 -3.93 2.19
C THR A 21 -2.53 -2.84 1.55
N ILE A 22 -1.22 -2.85 1.82
CA ILE A 22 -0.26 -1.91 1.21
C ILE A 22 -0.21 -2.12 -0.29
N GLU A 23 -0.12 -3.36 -0.76
CA GLU A 23 -0.05 -3.68 -2.18
C GLU A 23 -1.34 -3.25 -2.92
N HIS A 24 -2.50 -3.48 -2.31
CA HIS A 24 -3.78 -3.03 -2.85
C HIS A 24 -3.83 -1.51 -2.98
N LYS A 25 -3.41 -0.77 -1.96
CA LYS A 25 -3.37 0.70 -1.98
C LYS A 25 -2.37 1.24 -3.01
N GLN A 26 -1.23 0.58 -3.21
CA GLN A 26 -0.29 0.94 -4.26
C GLN A 26 -0.89 0.72 -5.67
N LYS A 27 -1.59 -0.40 -5.88
CA LYS A 27 -2.32 -0.67 -7.13
C LYS A 27 -3.39 0.39 -7.40
N GLU A 28 -4.16 0.78 -6.38
CA GLU A 28 -5.15 1.87 -6.50
C GLU A 28 -4.51 3.20 -6.91
N ILE A 29 -3.39 3.58 -6.30
CA ILE A 29 -2.66 4.81 -6.63
C ILE A 29 -2.13 4.75 -8.08
N LYS A 30 -1.55 3.62 -8.48
CA LYS A 30 -1.03 3.42 -9.85
C LYS A 30 -2.15 3.52 -10.88
N ARG A 31 -3.30 2.89 -10.61
CA ARG A 31 -4.50 3.00 -11.45
C ARG A 31 -4.98 4.46 -11.54
N ALA A 32 -5.10 5.16 -10.42
CA ALA A 32 -5.54 6.56 -10.41
C ALA A 32 -4.61 7.48 -11.22
N LYS A 33 -3.28 7.32 -11.10
CA LYS A 33 -2.30 8.05 -11.92
C LYS A 33 -2.42 7.71 -13.40
N HIS A 34 -2.57 6.43 -13.73
CA HIS A 34 -2.72 5.99 -15.13
C HIS A 34 -4.00 6.51 -15.76
N THR A 35 -5.13 6.45 -15.04
CA THR A 35 -6.41 7.01 -15.50
C THR A 35 -6.34 8.51 -15.71
N SER A 36 -5.72 9.25 -14.78
CA SER A 36 -5.51 10.70 -14.94
C SER A 36 -4.67 11.03 -16.18
N LYS A 37 -3.53 10.35 -16.38
CA LYS A 37 -2.70 10.53 -17.59
C LYS A 37 -3.45 10.19 -18.86
N ARG A 38 -4.26 9.12 -18.85
CA ARG A 38 -5.06 8.71 -20.01
C ARG A 38 -6.13 9.75 -20.35
N LEU A 39 -6.80 10.33 -19.36
CA LEU A 39 -7.79 11.39 -19.56
C LEU A 39 -7.15 12.67 -20.11
N ILE A 40 -6.03 13.11 -19.54
CA ILE A 40 -5.31 14.29 -20.03
C ILE A 40 -4.80 14.06 -21.46
N GLY A 41 -4.26 12.87 -21.75
CA GLY A 41 -3.81 12.51 -23.09
C GLY A 41 -4.95 12.36 -24.10
N PHE A 42 -6.16 12.00 -23.65
CA PHE A 42 -7.34 11.99 -24.51
C PHE A 42 -7.79 13.42 -24.83
N LEU A 43 -7.88 14.28 -23.82
CA LEU A 43 -8.25 15.69 -23.97
C LEU A 43 -7.30 16.45 -24.90
N SER A 44 -5.99 16.22 -24.79
CA SER A 44 -5.01 16.87 -25.67
C SER A 44 -5.14 16.41 -27.12
N LYS A 45 -5.37 15.11 -27.36
CA LYS A 45 -5.61 14.57 -28.71
C LYS A 45 -6.88 15.12 -29.31
N THR A 46 -7.97 15.21 -28.54
CA THR A 46 -9.23 15.77 -29.02
C THR A 46 -9.08 17.25 -29.37
N ALA A 47 -8.36 18.03 -28.57
CA ALA A 47 -8.08 19.45 -28.87
C ALA A 47 -7.31 19.63 -30.19
N ILE A 48 -6.27 18.81 -30.44
CA ILE A 48 -5.51 18.84 -31.70
C ILE A 48 -6.40 18.51 -32.90
N LEU A 49 -7.23 17.47 -32.80
CA LEU A 49 -8.17 17.08 -33.86
C LEU A 49 -9.20 18.17 -34.16
N LEU A 50 -9.72 18.82 -33.11
CA LEU A 50 -10.73 19.87 -33.23
C LEU A 50 -10.16 21.14 -33.88
N ASN A 51 -8.90 21.49 -33.56
CA ASN A 51 -8.17 22.55 -34.25
C ASN A 51 -7.93 22.24 -35.72
N LEU A 52 -7.46 21.04 -36.05
CA LEU A 52 -7.28 20.60 -37.44
C LEU A 52 -8.58 20.69 -38.24
N LEU A 53 -9.69 20.25 -37.64
CA LEU A 53 -11.02 20.34 -38.24
C LEU A 53 -11.43 21.79 -38.46
N SER A 54 -11.21 22.67 -37.46
CA SER A 54 -11.52 24.10 -37.58
C SER A 54 -10.75 24.75 -38.73
N VAL A 55 -9.46 24.45 -38.88
CA VAL A 55 -8.65 24.97 -40.00
C VAL A 55 -9.17 24.47 -41.34
N ALA A 56 -9.54 23.19 -41.43
CA ALA A 56 -10.11 22.60 -42.65
C ALA A 56 -11.44 23.26 -43.04
N VAL A 57 -12.34 23.50 -42.07
CA VAL A 57 -13.62 24.18 -42.32
C VAL A 57 -13.39 25.62 -42.78
N VAL A 58 -12.49 26.37 -42.13
CA VAL A 58 -12.15 27.73 -42.55
C VAL A 58 -11.60 27.74 -43.97
N TRP A 59 -10.74 26.79 -44.32
CA TRP A 59 -10.17 26.68 -45.66
C TRP A 59 -11.23 26.43 -46.74
N VAL A 60 -12.13 25.46 -46.51
CA VAL A 60 -13.17 25.07 -47.47
C VAL A 60 -14.25 26.14 -47.61
N CYS A 61 -14.60 26.81 -46.51
CA CYS A 61 -15.73 27.74 -46.49
C CYS A 61 -15.33 29.23 -46.63
N LYS A 62 -14.06 29.54 -46.90
CA LYS A 62 -13.54 30.92 -46.97
C LYS A 62 -14.27 31.81 -47.99
N GLU A 63 -14.79 31.22 -49.07
CA GLU A 63 -15.48 31.94 -50.16
C GLU A 63 -17.00 32.05 -49.94
N ALA A 64 -17.59 31.17 -49.13
CA ALA A 64 -19.04 31.07 -48.94
C ALA A 64 -19.53 31.78 -47.66
N MET A 65 -18.66 31.98 -46.66
CA MET A 65 -19.05 32.55 -45.37
C MET A 65 -18.58 33.99 -45.18
N SER A 66 -19.43 34.79 -44.55
CA SER A 66 -19.03 36.12 -44.07
C SER A 66 -17.92 36.01 -43.02
N PHE A 67 -16.94 36.91 -43.10
CA PHE A 67 -15.82 37.01 -42.16
C PHE A 67 -16.24 37.05 -40.69
N LYS A 68 -17.39 37.69 -40.37
CA LYS A 68 -17.95 37.72 -39.01
C LYS A 68 -18.30 36.32 -38.49
N THR A 69 -18.80 35.43 -39.35
CA THR A 69 -19.18 34.06 -38.97
C THR A 69 -17.94 33.20 -38.74
N LEU A 70 -16.91 33.35 -39.58
CA LEU A 70 -15.63 32.66 -39.43
C LEU A 70 -14.92 33.02 -38.12
N ILE A 71 -14.85 34.32 -37.78
CA ILE A 71 -14.26 34.77 -36.50
C ILE A 71 -15.02 34.22 -35.29
N LYS A 72 -16.36 34.24 -35.32
CA LYS A 72 -17.16 33.70 -34.22
C LYS A 72 -16.93 32.21 -34.02
N GLY A 73 -16.86 31.44 -35.11
CA GLY A 73 -16.55 30.00 -35.07
C GLY A 73 -15.16 29.73 -34.51
N PHE A 74 -14.14 30.45 -35.00
CA PHE A 74 -12.77 30.31 -34.50
C PHE A 74 -12.65 30.69 -33.02
N GLY A 75 -13.30 31.79 -32.61
CA GLY A 75 -13.36 32.21 -31.21
C GLY A 75 -14.02 31.16 -30.31
N ALA A 76 -15.06 30.47 -30.79
CA ALA A 76 -15.69 29.38 -30.04
C ALA A 76 -14.76 28.17 -29.87
N VAL A 77 -13.97 27.82 -30.90
CA VAL A 77 -12.97 26.73 -30.83
C VAL A 77 -11.87 27.07 -29.83
N VAL A 78 -11.33 28.29 -29.88
CA VAL A 78 -10.31 28.77 -28.93
C VAL A 78 -10.86 28.78 -27.49
N ALA A 79 -12.10 29.23 -27.30
CA ALA A 79 -12.74 29.20 -25.98
C ALA A 79 -12.92 27.76 -25.46
N LEU A 80 -13.26 26.82 -26.35
CA LEU A 80 -13.40 25.40 -26.03
C LEU A 80 -12.05 24.78 -25.65
N ASP A 81 -10.96 25.09 -26.36
CA ASP A 81 -9.61 24.64 -26.00
C ASP A 81 -9.16 25.17 -24.63
N LEU A 82 -9.36 26.47 -24.38
CA LEU A 82 -9.09 27.07 -23.07
C LEU A 82 -9.86 26.33 -21.97
N SER A 83 -11.13 26.00 -22.21
CA SER A 83 -11.94 25.24 -21.25
C SER A 83 -11.37 23.82 -20.99
N MET A 84 -10.86 23.15 -22.03
CA MET A 84 -10.21 21.84 -21.89
C MET A 84 -8.90 21.92 -21.10
N VAL A 85 -8.10 22.98 -21.28
CA VAL A 85 -6.88 23.19 -20.49
C VAL A 85 -7.21 23.40 -19.01
N VAL A 86 -8.22 24.22 -18.71
CA VAL A 86 -8.70 24.44 -17.33
C VAL A 86 -9.21 23.14 -16.71
N LEU A 87 -10.01 22.37 -17.44
CA LEU A 87 -10.49 21.05 -17.01
C LEU A 87 -9.34 20.08 -16.76
N GLY A 88 -8.34 20.03 -17.64
CA GLY A 88 -7.14 19.21 -17.46
C GLY A 88 -6.36 19.59 -16.20
N GLY A 89 -6.23 20.89 -15.92
CA GLY A 89 -5.65 21.41 -14.70
C GLY A 89 -6.41 20.99 -13.44
N LEU A 90 -7.74 21.09 -13.46
CA LEU A 90 -8.61 20.65 -12.36
C LEU A 90 -8.50 19.15 -12.11
N ILE A 91 -8.54 18.33 -13.17
CA ILE A 91 -8.36 16.87 -13.08
C ILE A 91 -7.00 16.55 -12.46
N SER A 92 -5.92 17.17 -12.95
CA SER A 92 -4.58 16.96 -12.42
C SER A 92 -4.51 17.31 -10.92
N ARG A 93 -5.10 18.44 -10.53
CA ARG A 93 -5.13 18.90 -9.13
C ARG A 93 -5.92 17.95 -8.23
N VAL A 94 -7.13 17.57 -8.63
CA VAL A 94 -7.99 16.64 -7.87
C VAL A 94 -7.31 15.28 -7.70
N TYR A 95 -6.78 14.70 -8.78
CA TYR A 95 -6.08 13.42 -8.70
C TYR A 95 -4.76 13.55 -7.93
N GLY A 96 -4.06 14.68 -8.02
CA GLY A 96 -2.87 15.00 -7.22
C GLY A 96 -3.16 15.00 -5.72
N TYR A 97 -4.22 15.70 -5.29
CA TYR A 97 -4.67 15.68 -3.90
C TYR A 97 -5.08 14.28 -3.45
N ARG A 98 -5.86 13.56 -4.27
CA ARG A 98 -6.33 12.20 -3.94
C ARG A 98 -5.16 11.22 -3.79
N VAL A 99 -4.16 11.33 -4.67
CA VAL A 99 -2.93 10.53 -4.60
C VAL A 99 -2.13 10.91 -3.36
N SER A 100 -1.91 12.21 -3.11
CA SER A 100 -1.13 12.68 -1.95
C SER A 100 -1.74 12.23 -0.63
N ALA A 101 -3.06 12.35 -0.47
CA ALA A 101 -3.77 11.87 0.71
C ALA A 101 -3.61 10.35 0.90
N LYS A 102 -3.74 9.57 -0.19
CA LYS A 102 -3.50 8.12 -0.14
C LYS A 102 -2.04 7.76 0.15
N THR A 103 -1.08 8.53 -0.35
CA THR A 103 0.36 8.33 -0.07
C THR A 103 0.68 8.59 1.39
N ARG A 104 0.17 9.68 1.99
CA ARG A 104 0.34 9.98 3.42
C ARG A 104 -0.25 8.88 4.31
N ALA A 105 -1.44 8.41 3.98
CA ALA A 105 -2.06 7.29 4.71
C ALA A 105 -1.23 6.00 4.61
N LEU A 106 -0.63 5.74 3.45
CA LEU A 106 0.23 4.59 3.22
C LEU A 106 1.56 4.70 3.98
N GLU A 107 2.15 5.89 4.04
CA GLU A 107 3.32 6.16 4.87
C GLU A 107 3.00 5.94 6.35
N ALA A 108 1.88 6.48 6.87
CA ALA A 108 1.47 6.25 8.25
C ALA A 108 1.30 4.76 8.58
N LEU A 109 0.72 3.97 7.66
CA LEU A 109 0.60 2.52 7.81
C LEU A 109 1.96 1.82 7.83
N LYS A 110 2.90 2.21 6.95
CA LYS A 110 4.26 1.68 6.95
C LYS A 110 5.02 2.00 8.24
N THR A 111 4.88 3.24 8.74
CA THR A 111 5.51 3.64 10.01
C THR A 111 4.94 2.84 11.18
N LYS A 112 3.62 2.60 11.19
CA LYS A 112 2.95 1.76 12.19
C LYS A 112 3.44 0.30 12.11
N GLN A 113 3.60 -0.23 10.91
CA GLN A 113 4.11 -1.59 10.69
C GLN A 113 5.55 -1.74 11.18
N ARG A 114 6.42 -0.74 10.91
CA ARG A 114 7.80 -0.71 11.40
C ARG A 114 7.86 -0.68 12.93
N LYS A 115 7.03 0.14 13.58
CA LYS A 115 6.94 0.21 15.04
C LYS A 115 6.48 -1.14 15.62
N ASN A 116 5.44 -1.75 15.06
CA ASN A 116 4.98 -3.07 15.50
C ASN A 116 6.08 -4.13 15.38
N ILE A 117 6.85 -4.14 14.28
CA ILE A 117 7.99 -5.07 14.11
C ILE A 117 9.07 -4.83 15.15
N GLU A 118 9.39 -3.58 15.47
CA GLU A 118 10.37 -3.24 16.51
C GLU A 118 9.90 -3.64 17.91
N ASP A 119 8.62 -3.43 18.23
CA ASP A 119 8.02 -3.84 19.49
C ASP A 119 8.02 -5.37 19.62
N LEU A 120 7.67 -6.09 18.55
CA LEU A 120 7.76 -7.56 18.47
C LEU A 120 9.18 -8.08 18.65
N LYS A 121 10.18 -7.40 18.08
CA LYS A 121 11.59 -7.76 18.25
C LYS A 121 12.03 -7.59 19.71
N ARG A 122 11.55 -6.55 20.40
CA ARG A 122 11.81 -6.31 21.83
C ARG A 122 11.13 -7.35 22.71
N GLU A 123 9.86 -7.65 22.48
CA GLU A 123 9.14 -8.73 23.18
C GLU A 123 9.84 -10.07 22.98
N THR A 124 10.21 -10.42 21.74
CA THR A 124 10.85 -11.72 21.46
C THR A 124 12.20 -11.86 22.19
N LYS A 125 13.02 -10.80 22.18
CA LYS A 125 14.28 -10.77 22.95
C LYS A 125 14.02 -10.87 24.45
N TYR A 126 13.01 -10.17 24.96
CA TYR A 126 12.64 -10.25 26.38
C TYR A 126 12.25 -11.68 26.77
N TYR A 127 11.37 -12.33 26.00
CA TYR A 127 10.97 -13.72 26.26
C TYR A 127 12.14 -14.72 26.14
N GLU A 128 13.02 -14.57 25.15
CA GLU A 128 14.22 -15.40 25.02
C GLU A 128 15.16 -15.23 26.22
N THR A 129 15.38 -13.99 26.64
CA THR A 129 16.29 -13.68 27.76
C THR A 129 15.71 -14.17 29.09
N HIS A 130 14.41 -13.97 29.31
CA HIS A 130 13.74 -14.40 30.53
C HIS A 130 13.65 -15.93 30.62
N GLY A 131 13.40 -16.63 29.51
CA GLY A 131 13.42 -18.09 29.46
C GLY A 131 14.83 -18.68 29.67
N ILE A 132 15.89 -17.97 29.30
CA ILE A 132 17.26 -18.34 29.65
C ILE A 132 17.49 -18.17 31.16
N ILE A 133 17.11 -17.03 31.73
CA ILE A 133 17.25 -16.76 33.18
C ILE A 133 16.49 -17.81 33.99
N GLU A 134 15.23 -18.10 33.65
CA GLU A 134 14.41 -19.11 34.32
C GLU A 134 15.02 -20.52 34.21
N LYS A 135 15.76 -20.82 33.13
CA LYS A 135 16.46 -22.10 32.96
C LYS A 135 17.70 -22.21 33.85
N TYR A 136 18.35 -21.10 34.20
CA TYR A 136 19.53 -21.04 35.06
C TYR A 136 19.19 -20.72 36.54
N GLU A 137 18.00 -20.18 36.84
CA GLU A 137 17.49 -19.96 38.20
C GLU A 137 16.83 -21.21 38.82
N ARG A 138 16.53 -22.25 38.03
CA ARG A 138 16.08 -23.52 38.63
C ARG A 138 17.22 -24.12 39.45
N PRO A 139 17.03 -24.37 40.77
CA PRO A 139 18.07 -24.95 41.59
C PRO A 139 18.45 -26.33 41.05
N VAL A 140 19.71 -26.47 40.67
CA VAL A 140 20.35 -27.75 40.35
C VAL A 140 20.67 -28.44 41.67
N PHE A 141 19.65 -28.89 42.39
CA PHE A 141 19.81 -29.80 43.52
C PHE A 141 18.54 -30.66 43.63
N GLN A 142 18.62 -31.85 43.06
CA GLN A 142 18.14 -33.05 43.75
C GLN A 142 19.33 -34.00 43.77
N GLU A 143 19.71 -34.37 44.99
CA GLU A 143 20.96 -34.99 45.41
C GLU A 143 21.20 -36.36 44.77
N GLU A 144 22.48 -36.64 44.52
CA GLU A 144 23.01 -38.00 44.43
C GLU A 144 22.93 -38.67 45.82
N GLU A 145 22.33 -39.87 45.84
CA GLU A 145 22.71 -41.09 46.61
C GLU A 145 22.40 -41.20 48.13
N PRO A 146 22.20 -42.44 48.69
CA PRO A 146 22.91 -43.68 48.32
C PRO A 146 22.07 -44.96 48.12
N GLU A 147 22.74 -45.92 47.47
CA GLU A 147 22.50 -47.36 47.55
C GLU A 147 22.50 -47.84 49.01
N GLU A 148 21.43 -48.48 49.47
CA GLU A 148 21.42 -49.64 50.38
C GLU A 148 19.96 -49.99 50.74
N ASP A 149 19.38 -50.95 50.01
CA ASP A 149 18.68 -52.07 50.66
C ASP A 149 18.51 -53.22 49.65
N VAL A 150 19.55 -54.06 49.63
CA VAL A 150 19.53 -55.41 49.09
C VAL A 150 18.75 -56.29 50.09
N VAL A 151 18.12 -57.36 49.60
CA VAL A 151 18.01 -58.69 50.24
C VAL A 151 16.59 -59.24 50.48
N GLU A 152 15.55 -58.50 50.87
CA GLU A 152 14.39 -59.19 51.49
C GLU A 152 13.26 -59.74 50.58
N LYS A 153 13.25 -59.51 49.25
CA LYS A 153 12.04 -59.84 48.44
C LYS A 153 12.13 -60.91 47.34
N ILE A 154 13.30 -61.46 47.00
CA ILE A 154 13.40 -62.48 45.93
C ILE A 154 14.00 -63.82 46.43
N VAL A 155 13.88 -64.11 47.73
CA VAL A 155 13.88 -65.50 48.22
C VAL A 155 12.43 -66.05 48.29
N SER A 156 11.42 -65.24 47.97
CA SER A 156 10.00 -65.63 47.99
C SER A 156 9.44 -66.16 46.66
N PHE A 157 10.28 -66.36 45.64
CA PHE A 157 9.85 -66.71 44.28
C PHE A 157 10.52 -67.96 43.67
N ILE A 158 11.16 -68.81 44.50
CA ILE A 158 11.54 -70.20 44.16
C ILE A 158 10.77 -71.12 45.10
#